data_AF-A0A1T1H0R0-F1
#
_entry.id   AF-A0A1T1H0R0-F1
#
_cell.length_a   1.000
_cell.length_b   1.000
_cell.length_c   1.000
_cell.angle_alpha   90.00
_cell.angle_beta   90.00
_cell.angle_gamma   90.00
#
_symmetry.space_group_name_H-M   'P 1'
#
loop_
_entity.id
_entity.type
_entity.pdbx_description
1 polymer ?
#
loop_
_entity_poly.entity_id
_entity_poly.type
_entity_poly.pdbx_seq_one_letter_code
_entity_poly.pdbx_strand_id
1 'polypeptide(L)'
;MQFNSIKKTCLTLSLAVMTLSGCQIVSPIFVDYYGVRRDVATWINKQPLLSMQQKRSMAQLSRAQQPIIRLDFNDQEKLVSVARANEAAMYCANQHLSARQIQRLQKQIFPEDALHKLSLLEQQALHITLTEQEKRCD
;
A
#
# COMPACT_ATOMS: atom_id res chain seq x y z
N MET A 1 31.38 39.84 -35.66
CA MET A 1 30.85 39.90 -34.28
C MET A 1 29.72 38.86 -34.11
N GLN A 2 30.03 37.57 -33.90
CA GLN A 2 28.99 36.55 -33.63
C GLN A 2 29.40 35.50 -32.58
N PHE A 3 30.70 35.34 -32.29
CA PHE A 3 31.18 34.34 -31.32
C PHE A 3 30.90 34.65 -29.84
N ASN A 4 30.63 35.91 -29.49
CA ASN A 4 30.33 36.30 -28.10
C ASN A 4 28.87 36.13 -27.69
N SER A 5 27.96 35.94 -28.66
CA SER A 5 26.53 35.74 -28.35
C SER A 5 26.27 34.30 -27.91
N ILE A 6 26.82 33.31 -28.65
CA ILE A 6 26.63 31.87 -28.39
C ILE A 6 27.16 31.45 -27.00
N LYS A 7 28.29 32.03 -26.56
CA LYS A 7 28.85 31.75 -25.22
C LYS A 7 27.96 32.23 -24.08
N LYS A 8 27.25 33.35 -24.28
CA LYS A 8 26.33 33.90 -23.26
C LYS A 8 25.04 33.11 -23.20
N THR A 9 24.53 32.63 -24.34
CA THR A 9 23.28 31.84 -24.41
C THR A 9 23.43 30.42 -23.85
N CYS A 10 24.59 29.77 -24.04
CA CYS A 10 24.84 28.47 -23.39
C CYS A 10 25.00 28.60 -21.86
N LEU A 11 25.61 29.68 -21.37
CA LEU A 11 25.84 29.86 -19.94
C LEU A 11 24.53 30.16 -19.18
N THR A 12 23.59 30.88 -19.79
CA THR A 12 22.28 31.18 -19.20
C THR A 12 21.33 29.98 -19.21
N LEU A 13 21.39 29.11 -20.23
CA LEU A 13 20.59 27.88 -20.27
C LEU A 13 21.04 26.87 -19.20
N SER A 14 22.35 26.79 -18.94
CA SER A 14 22.92 25.88 -17.93
C SER A 14 22.52 26.23 -16.51
N LEU A 15 22.33 27.53 -16.21
CA LEU A 15 21.97 28.00 -14.87
C LEU A 15 20.47 27.83 -14.58
N ALA A 16 19.62 27.84 -15.61
CA ALA A 16 18.17 27.64 -15.48
C ALA A 16 17.78 26.19 -15.18
N VAL A 17 18.60 25.20 -15.58
CA VAL A 17 18.30 23.78 -15.31
C VAL A 17 18.57 23.42 -13.83
N MET A 18 19.47 24.14 -13.15
CA MET A 18 19.78 23.89 -11.73
C MET A 18 18.73 24.46 -10.76
N THR A 19 17.89 25.39 -11.19
CA THR A 19 16.84 25.97 -10.33
C THR A 19 15.49 25.23 -10.43
N LEU A 20 15.35 24.26 -11.34
CA LEU A 20 14.12 23.48 -11.50
C LEU A 20 14.07 22.17 -10.68
N SER A 21 15.12 21.80 -9.94
CA SER A 21 15.11 20.62 -9.06
C SER A 21 14.54 20.90 -7.65
N GLY A 22 14.02 22.11 -7.40
CA GLY A 22 13.57 22.56 -6.08
C GLY A 22 12.15 22.19 -5.64
N CYS A 23 11.36 21.49 -6.46
CA CYS A 23 10.00 21.07 -6.09
C CYS A 23 9.89 19.56 -5.89
N GLN A 24 10.56 19.00 -4.88
CA GLN A 24 10.19 17.68 -4.34
C GLN A 24 10.26 17.73 -2.80
N ILE A 25 9.62 18.73 -2.17
CA ILE A 25 9.20 18.62 -0.77
C ILE A 25 7.96 17.73 -0.76
N VAL A 26 8.14 16.46 -1.10
CA VAL A 26 7.26 15.40 -0.63
C VAL A 26 7.89 15.02 0.70
N SER A 27 7.26 15.41 1.81
CA SER A 27 7.66 14.95 3.14
C SER A 27 7.97 13.45 3.06
N PRO A 28 9.06 12.94 3.66
CA PRO A 28 9.36 11.52 3.60
C PRO A 28 8.12 10.75 4.07
N ILE A 29 7.53 10.03 3.12
CA ILE A 29 6.35 9.22 3.30
C ILE A 29 6.80 8.04 4.16
N PHE A 30 6.65 8.15 5.48
CA PHE A 30 6.89 7.02 6.39
C PHE A 30 5.77 6.00 6.24
N VAL A 31 6.13 4.72 6.37
CA VAL A 31 5.15 3.63 6.44
C VAL A 31 4.74 3.49 7.90
N ASP A 32 3.45 3.62 8.17
CA ASP A 32 2.90 3.33 9.49
C ASP A 32 2.71 1.81 9.65
N TYR A 33 3.54 1.21 10.49
CA TYR A 33 3.48 -0.20 10.83
C TYR A 33 2.70 -0.48 12.13
N TYR A 34 2.11 0.54 12.77
CA TYR A 34 1.32 0.34 13.99
C TYR A 34 0.15 -0.61 13.72
N GLY A 35 0.06 -1.70 14.48
CA GLY A 35 -0.94 -2.77 14.28
C GLY A 35 -0.55 -3.85 13.26
N VAL A 36 0.57 -3.70 12.53
CA VAL A 36 1.13 -4.76 11.68
C VAL A 36 1.91 -5.74 12.55
N ARG A 37 1.75 -7.05 12.32
CA ARG A 37 2.52 -8.08 13.01
C ARG A 37 4.01 -7.92 12.69
N ARG A 38 4.87 -8.01 13.71
CA ARG A 38 6.28 -7.60 13.62
C ARG A 38 7.08 -8.31 12.52
N ASP A 39 6.86 -9.60 12.34
CA ASP A 39 7.46 -10.41 11.28
C ASP A 39 7.05 -9.92 9.89
N VAL A 40 5.75 -9.65 9.69
CA VAL A 40 5.23 -9.12 8.42
C VAL A 40 5.75 -7.72 8.15
N ALA A 41 5.75 -6.83 9.15
CA ALA A 41 6.32 -5.48 9.04
C ALA A 41 7.81 -5.54 8.63
N THR A 42 8.57 -6.43 9.28
CA THR A 42 9.99 -6.64 8.96
C THR A 42 10.17 -7.14 7.52
N TRP A 43 9.32 -8.07 7.07
CA TRP A 43 9.35 -8.60 5.71
C TRP A 43 9.02 -7.53 4.66
N ILE A 44 7.99 -6.71 4.89
CA ILE A 44 7.60 -5.59 4.01
C ILE A 44 8.77 -4.61 3.89
N ASN A 45 9.36 -4.22 5.02
CA ASN A 45 10.43 -3.23 5.04
C ASN A 45 11.65 -3.69 4.24
N LYS A 46 11.97 -4.99 4.29
CA LYS A 46 13.10 -5.64 3.60
C LYS A 46 12.90 -5.82 2.10
N GLN A 47 11.78 -5.41 1.49
CA GLN A 47 11.63 -5.47 0.03
C GLN A 47 12.25 -4.22 -0.63
N PRO A 48 13.39 -4.33 -1.35
CA PRO A 48 14.07 -3.16 -1.91
C PRO A 48 13.39 -2.62 -3.18
N LEU A 49 12.65 -3.47 -3.89
CA LEU A 49 11.99 -3.13 -5.16
C LEU A 49 10.59 -2.51 -4.98
N LEU A 50 10.12 -2.34 -3.74
CA LEU A 50 8.83 -1.71 -3.48
C LEU A 50 9.01 -0.22 -3.22
N SER A 51 8.16 0.59 -3.87
CA SER A 51 8.03 2.00 -3.53
C SER A 51 7.46 2.18 -2.11
N MET A 52 7.62 3.36 -1.52
CA MET A 52 7.05 3.65 -0.21
C MET A 52 5.51 3.54 -0.22
N GLN A 53 4.85 3.94 -1.32
CA GLN A 53 3.40 3.78 -1.46
C GLN A 53 2.99 2.30 -1.47
N GLN A 54 3.74 1.45 -2.19
CA GLN A 54 3.48 0.01 -2.19
C GLN A 54 3.66 -0.60 -0.79
N LYS A 55 4.68 -0.17 -0.04
CA LYS A 55 4.88 -0.61 1.34
C LYS A 55 3.74 -0.17 2.27
N ARG A 56 3.21 1.05 2.09
CA ARG A 56 2.01 1.53 2.81
C ARG A 56 0.80 0.67 2.52
N SER A 57 0.51 0.41 1.25
CA SER A 57 -0.61 -0.46 0.86
C SER A 57 -0.45 -1.87 1.44
N MET A 58 0.76 -2.42 1.47
CA MET A 58 1.02 -3.71 2.12
C MET A 58 0.79 -3.66 3.64
N ALA A 59 1.23 -2.60 4.31
CA ALA A 59 1.02 -2.44 5.75
C ALA A 59 -0.47 -2.31 6.08
N GLN A 60 -1.22 -1.48 5.34
CA GLN A 60 -2.67 -1.33 5.50
C GLN A 60 -3.39 -2.66 5.30
N LEU A 61 -3.09 -3.39 4.21
CA LEU A 61 -3.69 -4.68 3.94
C LEU A 61 -3.36 -5.72 5.03
N SER A 62 -2.12 -5.73 5.51
CA SER A 62 -1.72 -6.61 6.61
C SER A 62 -2.52 -6.38 7.88
N ARG A 63 -2.79 -5.12 8.24
CA ARG A 63 -3.60 -4.79 9.42
C ARG A 63 -5.03 -5.28 9.30
N ALA A 64 -5.64 -5.09 8.13
CA ALA A 64 -7.01 -5.51 7.87
C ALA A 64 -7.16 -7.05 7.85
N GLN A 65 -6.15 -7.77 7.34
CA GLN A 65 -6.22 -9.22 7.17
C GLN A 65 -5.78 -10.03 8.39
N GLN A 66 -4.93 -9.50 9.26
CA GLN A 66 -4.47 -10.20 10.47
C GLN A 66 -5.60 -10.71 11.39
N PRO A 67 -6.68 -9.94 11.66
CA PRO A 67 -7.80 -10.40 12.49
C PRO A 67 -8.48 -11.67 11.98
N ILE A 68 -8.46 -11.92 10.66
CA ILE A 68 -9.09 -13.06 10.00
C ILE A 68 -8.57 -14.39 10.57
N ILE A 69 -7.30 -14.44 10.99
CA ILE A 69 -6.67 -15.65 11.55
C ILE A 69 -7.46 -16.20 12.75
N ARG A 70 -7.96 -15.30 13.60
CA ARG A 70 -8.67 -15.63 14.86
C ARG A 70 -10.15 -15.32 14.81
N LEU A 71 -10.68 -14.97 13.63
CA LEU A 71 -12.08 -14.65 13.47
C LEU A 71 -12.95 -15.88 13.77
N ASP A 72 -13.95 -15.69 14.63
CA ASP A 72 -15.06 -16.62 14.80
C ASP A 72 -16.14 -16.26 13.78
N PHE A 73 -16.41 -17.16 12.85
CA PHE A 73 -17.38 -16.96 11.78
C PHE A 73 -18.84 -17.04 12.26
N ASN A 74 -19.08 -17.42 13.52
CA ASN A 74 -20.42 -17.36 14.13
C ASN A 74 -20.74 -15.99 14.74
N ASP A 75 -19.73 -15.13 14.95
CA ASP A 75 -19.90 -13.76 15.42
C ASP A 75 -20.18 -12.83 14.23
N GLN A 76 -21.46 -12.66 13.90
CA GLN A 76 -21.88 -11.95 12.69
C GLN A 76 -21.44 -10.48 12.68
N GLU A 77 -21.40 -9.82 13.83
CA GLU A 77 -20.98 -8.42 13.93
C GLU A 77 -19.48 -8.30 13.61
N LYS A 78 -18.65 -9.13 14.24
CA LYS A 78 -17.21 -9.17 13.94
C LYS A 78 -16.95 -9.57 12.50
N LEU A 79 -17.66 -10.57 12.00
CA LEU A 79 -17.55 -11.04 10.62
C LEU A 79 -17.75 -9.89 9.63
N VAL A 80 -18.85 -9.15 9.75
CA VAL A 80 -19.16 -8.03 8.86
C VAL A 80 -18.11 -6.92 8.99
N SER A 81 -17.68 -6.58 10.21
CA SER A 81 -16.68 -5.53 10.41
C SER A 81 -15.32 -5.87 9.80
N VAL A 82 -14.85 -7.12 9.98
CA VAL A 82 -13.57 -7.60 9.44
C VAL A 82 -13.65 -7.76 7.92
N ALA A 83 -14.74 -8.30 7.40
CA ALA A 83 -14.97 -8.41 5.95
C ALA A 83 -14.93 -7.04 5.29
N ARG A 84 -15.62 -6.05 5.86
CA ARG A 84 -15.63 -4.68 5.34
C ARG A 84 -14.26 -4.02 5.40
N ALA A 85 -13.52 -4.18 6.50
CA ALA A 85 -12.16 -3.67 6.61
C ALA A 85 -11.21 -4.33 5.59
N ASN A 86 -11.35 -5.64 5.35
CA ASN A 86 -10.62 -6.36 4.32
C ASN A 86 -10.95 -5.81 2.92
N GLU A 87 -12.22 -5.64 2.58
CA GLU A 87 -12.63 -5.11 1.28
C GLU A 87 -12.09 -3.70 1.02
N ALA A 88 -12.18 -2.81 2.01
CA ALA A 88 -11.61 -1.46 1.90
C ALA A 88 -10.09 -1.51 1.68
N ALA A 89 -9.37 -2.34 2.44
CA ALA A 89 -7.93 -2.49 2.28
C ALA A 89 -7.53 -3.16 0.96
N MET A 90 -8.32 -4.13 0.48
CA MET A 90 -8.12 -4.78 -0.82
C MET A 90 -8.35 -3.81 -1.97
N TYR A 91 -9.39 -2.97 -1.89
CA TYR A 91 -9.61 -1.89 -2.86
C TYR A 91 -8.37 -1.00 -2.98
N CYS A 92 -7.83 -0.54 -1.85
CA CYS A 92 -6.63 0.30 -1.84
C CYS A 92 -5.37 -0.43 -2.29
N ALA A 93 -5.20 -1.69 -1.88
CA ALA A 93 -4.08 -2.52 -2.32
C ALA A 93 -4.06 -2.67 -3.85
N ASN A 94 -5.21 -2.91 -4.47
CA ASN A 94 -5.31 -3.10 -5.91
C ASN A 94 -4.96 -1.85 -6.74
N GLN A 95 -4.96 -0.65 -6.14
CA GLN A 95 -4.51 0.57 -6.83
C GLN A 95 -2.98 0.68 -6.97
N HIS A 96 -2.22 -0.02 -6.12
CA HIS A 96 -0.77 0.16 -6.02
C HIS A 96 0.02 -1.16 -6.12
N LEU A 97 -0.64 -2.29 -5.90
CA LEU A 97 -0.04 -3.62 -5.86
C LEU A 97 -0.63 -4.50 -6.95
N SER A 98 0.23 -5.31 -7.55
CA SER A 98 -0.19 -6.43 -8.39
C SER A 98 -0.77 -7.57 -7.54
N ALA A 99 -1.61 -8.40 -8.15
CA ALA A 99 -2.13 -9.62 -7.52
C ALA A 99 -1.02 -10.52 -6.96
N ARG A 100 0.13 -10.63 -7.66
CA ARG A 100 1.29 -11.41 -7.18
C ARG A 100 1.89 -10.82 -5.90
N GLN A 101 1.96 -9.50 -5.78
CA GLN A 101 2.45 -8.84 -4.56
C GLN A 101 1.50 -9.06 -3.39
N ILE A 102 0.19 -8.95 -3.64
CA ILE A 102 -0.86 -9.24 -2.64
C ILE A 102 -0.76 -10.69 -2.17
N GLN A 103 -0.68 -11.65 -3.09
CA GLN A 103 -0.54 -13.07 -2.75
C GLN A 103 0.72 -13.35 -1.93
N ARG A 104 1.86 -12.73 -2.27
CA ARG A 104 3.10 -12.87 -1.48
C ARG A 104 2.94 -12.34 -0.07
N LEU A 105 2.26 -11.20 0.10
CA LEU A 105 1.96 -10.63 1.41
C LEU A 105 1.01 -11.55 2.21
N GLN A 106 -0.06 -12.05 1.60
CA GLN A 106 -1.01 -12.96 2.25
C GLN A 106 -0.32 -14.22 2.77
N LYS A 107 0.64 -14.78 2.03
CA LYS A 107 1.48 -15.89 2.51
C LYS A 107 2.37 -15.55 3.70
N GLN A 108 2.66 -14.27 3.95
CA GLN A 108 3.33 -13.84 5.18
C GLN A 108 2.34 -13.68 6.32
N ILE A 109 1.13 -13.18 6.05
CA ILE A 109 0.10 -12.94 7.08
C ILE A 109 -0.46 -14.26 7.59
N PHE A 110 -0.84 -15.17 6.70
CA PHE A 110 -1.52 -16.40 7.02
C PHE A 110 -0.54 -17.58 7.05
N PRO A 111 -0.49 -18.36 8.15
CA PRO A 111 0.09 -19.70 8.06
C PRO A 111 -0.70 -20.56 7.06
N GLU A 112 -0.08 -21.61 6.52
CA GLU A 112 -0.66 -22.40 5.41
C GLU A 112 -2.06 -22.95 5.73
N ASP A 113 -2.27 -23.35 6.98
CA ASP A 113 -3.54 -23.87 7.48
C ASP A 113 -4.61 -22.79 7.69
N ALA A 114 -4.27 -21.49 7.69
CA ALA A 114 -5.22 -20.40 7.92
C ALA A 114 -5.62 -19.65 6.65
N LEU A 115 -4.95 -19.88 5.51
CA LEU A 115 -5.24 -19.15 4.26
C LEU A 115 -6.67 -19.41 3.77
N HIS A 116 -7.23 -20.60 4.02
CA HIS A 116 -8.62 -20.92 3.68
C HIS A 116 -9.64 -19.98 4.36
N LYS A 117 -9.33 -19.43 5.54
CA LYS A 117 -10.22 -18.48 6.24
C LYS A 117 -10.38 -17.17 5.47
N LEU A 118 -9.33 -16.72 4.78
CA LEU A 118 -9.43 -15.56 3.90
C LEU A 118 -10.43 -15.83 2.77
N SER A 119 -10.35 -17.00 2.13
CA SER A 119 -11.30 -17.38 1.08
C SER A 119 -12.74 -17.50 1.57
N LEU A 120 -12.95 -18.03 2.80
CA LEU A 120 -14.29 -18.06 3.41
C LEU A 120 -14.84 -16.66 3.67
N LEU A 121 -14.01 -15.76 4.19
CA LEU A 121 -14.39 -14.36 4.40
C LEU A 121 -14.75 -13.69 3.07
N GLU A 122 -13.93 -13.85 2.03
CA GLU A 122 -14.14 -13.23 0.71
C GLU A 122 -15.43 -13.74 0.05
N GLN A 123 -15.78 -15.02 0.19
CA GLN A 123 -17.06 -15.56 -0.27
C GLN A 123 -18.26 -14.90 0.43
N GLN A 124 -18.15 -14.60 1.71
CA GLN A 124 -19.20 -13.92 2.48
C GLN A 124 -19.20 -12.39 2.24
N ALA A 125 -18.07 -11.83 1.83
CA ALA A 125 -17.91 -10.40 1.53
C ALA A 125 -18.53 -9.99 0.18
N LEU A 126 -18.94 -10.92 -0.69
CA LEU A 126 -19.54 -10.65 -2.01
C LEU A 126 -20.77 -9.71 -2.00
N HIS A 127 -21.33 -9.42 -0.82
CA HIS A 127 -22.47 -8.53 -0.64
C HIS A 127 -22.12 -7.18 0.02
N ILE A 128 -20.84 -6.91 0.31
CA ILE A 128 -20.42 -5.67 0.98
C ILE A 128 -20.15 -4.58 -0.06
N THR A 129 -21.00 -3.55 -0.06
CA THR A 129 -20.76 -2.32 -0.81
C THR A 129 -20.02 -1.31 0.06
N LEU A 130 -18.82 -0.92 -0.36
CA LEU A 130 -18.05 0.14 0.30
C LEU A 130 -18.63 1.52 -0.02
N THR A 131 -18.74 2.36 1.01
CA THR A 131 -19.01 3.79 0.88
C THR A 131 -17.81 4.53 0.29
N GLU A 132 -18.02 5.74 -0.21
CA GLU A 132 -16.93 6.58 -0.73
C GLU A 132 -15.89 6.93 0.33
N GLN A 133 -16.30 7.04 1.59
CA GLN A 133 -15.37 7.27 2.70
C GLN A 133 -14.47 6.06 2.95
N GLU A 134 -15.02 4.84 2.85
CA GLU A 134 -14.27 3.58 3.05
C GLU A 134 -13.31 3.28 1.89
N LYS A 135 -13.56 3.84 0.70
CA LYS A 135 -12.66 3.74 -0.47
C LYS A 135 -11.47 4.71 -0.39
N ARG A 136 -11.39 5.57 0.62
CA ARG A 136 -10.28 6.53 0.74
C ARG A 136 -9.01 5.81 1.17
N CYS A 137 -8.04 5.75 0.26
CA CYS A 137 -6.72 5.18 0.50
C CYS A 137 -5.78 6.24 1.06
N ASP A 138 -5.00 5.89 2.09
CA ASP A 138 -4.04 6.77 2.76
C ASP A 138 -2.63 6.77 2.09
#